data_AF-A0AAW5EKG2-F1
#
_entry.id   AF-A0AAW5EKG2-F1
#
_cell.length_a   1.000
_cell.length_b   1.000
_cell.length_c   1.000
_cell.angle_alpha   90.00
_cell.angle_beta   90.00
_cell.angle_gamma   90.00
#
_symmetry.space_group_name_H-M   'P 1'
#
loop_
_entity.id
_entity.type
_entity.pdbx_description
1 polymer ?
#
loop_
_entity_poly.entity_id
_entity_poly.type
_entity_poly.pdbx_seq_one_letter_code
_entity_poly.pdbx_strand_id
1 'polypeptide(L)'
;NIANIVPPYRVGQDYLATTSAIEYALNSLRIKNIVVCGHSNCGGCNALYYSDEELDKIPNVKKWLTMLDPIKRDVTIFARDDIAMRSWLTEKLNLVNSLQNIFTYPGVQEALDEGRLEVHAWYYIIETGEIYEYDFKTKIFKLIQNRKMQ
;
A
#
# COMPACT_ATOMS: atom_id res chain seq x y z
N ASN A 1 -0.17 -3.30 8.96
CA ASN A 1 -1.45 -2.74 9.47
C ASN A 1 -2.60 -3.22 8.56
N ILE A 2 -3.86 -2.84 8.81
CA ILE A 2 -4.99 -3.28 7.97
C ILE A 2 -4.79 -2.72 6.55
N ALA A 3 -4.89 -3.60 5.55
CA ALA A 3 -4.71 -3.28 4.13
C ALA A 3 -3.35 -2.64 3.80
N ASN A 4 -2.30 -2.90 4.58
CA ASN A 4 -0.92 -2.42 4.29
C ASN A 4 -0.85 -0.92 3.89
N ILE A 5 -1.73 -0.10 4.46
CA ILE A 5 -1.87 1.31 4.11
C ILE A 5 -0.69 2.08 4.71
N VAL A 6 -0.01 2.86 3.87
CA VAL A 6 0.93 3.88 4.34
C VAL A 6 0.22 5.23 4.30
N PRO A 7 0.05 5.93 5.44
CA PRO A 7 -0.51 7.27 5.46
C PRO A 7 0.49 8.26 4.85
N PRO A 8 0.02 9.36 4.23
CA PRO A 8 0.90 10.45 3.84
C PRO A 8 1.58 11.04 5.07
N TYR A 9 2.81 11.52 4.90
CA TYR A 9 3.56 12.15 5.96
C TYR A 9 2.85 13.42 6.45
N ARG A 10 2.71 13.54 7.76
CA ARG A 10 2.27 14.75 8.44
C ARG A 10 2.77 14.74 9.88
N VAL A 11 3.11 15.93 10.39
CA VAL A 11 3.34 16.12 11.82
C VAL A 11 1.98 16.28 12.49
N GLY A 12 1.56 15.30 13.28
CA GLY A 12 0.24 15.28 13.92
C GLY A 12 0.06 14.10 14.87
N GLN A 13 -1.12 14.00 15.49
CA GLN A 13 -1.44 12.94 16.45
C GLN A 13 -1.99 11.65 15.80
N ASP A 14 -2.34 11.73 14.52
CA ASP A 14 -2.92 10.61 13.80
C ASP A 14 -1.82 9.73 13.16
N TYR A 15 -2.08 8.42 13.12
CA TYR A 15 -1.25 7.42 12.45
C TYR A 15 0.21 7.31 12.95
N LEU A 16 0.49 7.83 14.14
CA LEU A 16 1.82 7.91 14.77
C LEU A 16 2.60 6.59 14.66
N ALA A 17 1.96 5.45 14.89
CA ALA A 17 2.65 4.16 14.85
C ALA A 17 3.27 3.86 13.47
N THR A 18 2.59 4.21 12.38
CA THR A 18 3.13 3.96 11.02
C THR A 18 4.14 5.03 10.64
N THR A 19 3.83 6.31 10.89
CA THR A 19 4.72 7.42 10.54
C THR A 19 6.06 7.33 11.29
N SER A 20 6.03 7.13 12.61
CA SER A 20 7.24 7.04 13.43
C SER A 20 8.10 5.83 13.10
N ALA A 21 7.49 4.68 12.75
CA ALA A 21 8.23 3.50 12.31
C ALA A 21 9.02 3.76 11.02
N ILE A 22 8.39 4.44 10.05
CA ILE A 22 9.03 4.81 8.79
C ILE A 22 10.14 5.84 9.03
N GLU A 23 9.88 6.88 9.82
CA GLU A 23 10.89 7.90 10.17
C GLU A 23 12.10 7.29 10.87
N TYR A 24 11.88 6.40 11.84
CA TYR A 24 12.97 5.75 12.55
C TYR A 24 13.80 4.87 11.62
N ALA A 25 13.14 4.10 10.75
CA ALA A 25 13.82 3.25 9.78
C ALA A 25 14.68 4.07 8.79
N LEU A 26 14.16 5.19 8.30
CA LEU A 26 14.87 6.07 7.36
C LEU A 26 16.00 6.85 8.04
N ASN A 27 15.69 7.56 9.12
CA ASN A 27 16.58 8.59 9.67
C ASN A 27 17.53 8.05 10.74
N SER A 28 17.11 7.03 11.49
CA SER A 28 17.93 6.42 12.55
C SER A 28 18.64 5.15 12.06
N LEU A 29 17.91 4.24 11.42
CA LEU A 29 18.48 2.96 10.96
C LEU A 29 19.13 3.05 9.58
N ARG A 30 18.80 4.08 8.78
CA ARG A 30 19.33 4.29 7.43
C ARG A 30 19.17 3.06 6.54
N ILE A 31 17.96 2.49 6.54
CA ILE A 31 17.62 1.34 5.71
C ILE A 31 17.86 1.66 4.23
N LYS A 32 18.19 0.62 3.46
CA LYS A 32 18.43 0.73 2.02
C LYS A 32 17.20 0.41 1.17
N ASN A 33 16.21 -0.28 1.73
CA ASN A 33 15.06 -0.76 0.98
C ASN A 33 13.78 -0.56 1.79
N ILE A 34 12.74 -0.03 1.17
CA ILE A 34 11.36 -0.08 1.67
C ILE A 34 10.53 -0.94 0.71
N VAL A 35 9.76 -1.87 1.25
CA VAL A 35 8.81 -2.67 0.47
C VAL A 35 7.40 -2.45 1.02
N VAL A 36 6.51 -1.87 0.22
CA VAL A 36 5.06 -1.94 0.49
C VAL A 36 4.54 -3.24 -0.10
N CYS A 37 4.25 -4.21 0.76
CA CYS A 37 3.75 -5.51 0.33
C CYS A 37 2.24 -5.60 0.60
N GLY A 38 1.47 -5.68 -0.48
CA GLY A 38 0.06 -6.03 -0.46
C GLY A 38 -0.12 -7.44 -0.98
N HIS A 39 -1.35 -7.95 -0.91
CA HIS A 39 -1.60 -9.35 -1.21
C HIS A 39 -3.01 -9.59 -1.76
N SER A 40 -3.18 -10.72 -2.45
CA SER A 40 -4.48 -11.21 -2.91
C SER A 40 -5.40 -11.51 -1.72
N ASN A 41 -6.71 -11.38 -1.93
CA ASN A 41 -7.76 -11.68 -0.94
C ASN A 41 -7.59 -10.87 0.35
N CYS A 42 -7.21 -9.60 0.22
CA CYS A 42 -7.01 -8.72 1.37
C CYS A 42 -8.35 -8.36 2.03
N GLY A 43 -8.59 -8.95 3.20
CA GLY A 43 -9.79 -8.67 4.00
C GLY A 43 -9.97 -7.18 4.34
N GLY A 44 -8.87 -6.44 4.54
CA GLY A 44 -8.93 -4.98 4.77
C GLY A 44 -9.38 -4.20 3.54
N CYS A 45 -8.89 -4.54 2.35
CA CYS A 45 -9.35 -3.94 1.10
C CYS A 45 -10.82 -4.30 0.81
N ASN A 46 -11.24 -5.53 1.15
CA ASN A 46 -12.63 -5.95 1.00
C ASN A 46 -13.58 -5.26 1.99
N ALA A 47 -13.12 -5.04 3.23
CA ALA A 47 -13.88 -4.34 4.26
C ALA A 47 -14.25 -2.90 3.87
N LEU A 48 -13.50 -2.28 2.94
CA LEU A 48 -13.83 -0.98 2.35
C LEU A 48 -15.24 -0.94 1.72
N TYR A 49 -15.77 -2.09 1.32
CA TYR A 49 -17.06 -2.26 0.66
C TYR A 49 -18.15 -2.86 1.56
N TYR A 50 -17.86 -3.09 2.84
CA TYR A 50 -18.87 -3.53 3.79
C TYR A 50 -19.97 -2.48 4.00
N SER A 51 -21.11 -2.94 4.47
CA SER A 51 -22.21 -2.05 4.86
C SER A 51 -21.82 -1.17 6.05
N ASP A 52 -22.52 -0.05 6.24
CA ASP A 52 -22.31 0.80 7.42
C ASP A 52 -22.55 0.04 8.72
N GLU A 53 -23.55 -0.85 8.77
CA GLU A 53 -23.85 -1.67 9.95
C GLU A 53 -22.67 -2.57 10.33
N GLU A 54 -21.99 -3.16 9.35
CA GLU A 54 -20.80 -3.99 9.58
C GLU A 54 -19.61 -3.15 10.03
N LEU A 55 -19.39 -1.98 9.44
CA LEU A 55 -18.28 -1.09 9.78
C LEU A 55 -18.46 -0.40 11.14
N ASP A 56 -19.70 -0.17 11.57
CA ASP A 56 -20.02 0.41 12.88
C ASP A 56 -19.66 -0.54 14.04
N LYS A 57 -19.51 -1.85 13.77
CA LYS A 57 -18.98 -2.84 14.72
C LYS A 57 -17.46 -2.71 14.91
N ILE A 58 -16.76 -2.03 14.00
CA ILE A 58 -15.30 -1.86 13.98
C ILE A 58 -14.89 -0.39 13.70
N PRO A 59 -15.30 0.58 14.54
CA PRO A 59 -15.23 2.01 14.23
C PRO A 59 -13.81 2.53 13.96
N ASN A 60 -12.79 1.97 14.61
CA ASN A 60 -11.39 2.33 14.36
C ASN A 60 -10.92 1.86 12.97
N VAL A 61 -11.39 0.68 12.53
CA VAL A 61 -11.12 0.17 11.18
C VAL A 61 -11.89 1.02 10.15
N LYS A 62 -13.16 1.34 10.42
CA LYS A 62 -13.96 2.26 9.59
C LYS A 62 -13.20 3.58 9.37
N LYS A 63 -12.70 4.20 10.44
CA LYS A 63 -11.91 5.43 10.37
C LYS A 63 -10.57 5.25 9.63
N TRP A 64 -9.88 4.14 9.83
CA TRP A 64 -8.62 3.83 9.14
C TRP A 64 -8.82 3.70 7.62
N LEU A 65 -9.90 3.02 7.20
CA LEU A 65 -10.20 2.75 5.81
C LEU A 65 -10.61 3.99 5.01
N THR A 66 -11.01 5.11 5.64
CA THR A 66 -11.38 6.34 4.91
C THR A 66 -10.22 6.90 4.08
N MET A 67 -8.97 6.53 4.39
CA MET A 67 -7.82 6.88 3.55
C MET A 67 -7.90 6.30 2.13
N LEU A 68 -8.71 5.24 1.94
CA LEU A 68 -8.93 4.61 0.64
C LEU A 68 -10.22 5.07 -0.05
N ASP A 69 -10.95 6.04 0.50
CA ASP A 69 -12.20 6.54 -0.11
C ASP A 69 -12.02 7.01 -1.57
N PRO A 70 -10.92 7.69 -1.96
CA PRO A 70 -10.68 8.01 -3.37
C PRO A 70 -10.58 6.76 -4.26
N ILE A 71 -9.87 5.73 -3.78
CA ILE A 71 -9.74 4.44 -4.49
C ILE A 71 -11.10 3.74 -4.55
N LYS A 72 -11.86 3.71 -3.45
CA LYS A 72 -13.20 3.13 -3.40
C LYS A 72 -14.08 3.74 -4.49
N ARG A 73 -14.08 5.07 -4.59
CA ARG A 73 -14.87 5.80 -5.59
C ARG A 73 -14.46 5.40 -7.00
N ASP A 74 -13.17 5.44 -7.31
CA ASP A 74 -12.67 5.19 -8.65
C ASP A 74 -12.91 3.72 -9.06
N VAL A 75 -12.65 2.75 -8.18
CA VAL A 75 -12.91 1.33 -8.45
C VAL A 75 -14.41 1.05 -8.60
N THR A 76 -15.26 1.70 -7.80
CA THR A 76 -16.72 1.50 -7.90
C THR A 76 -17.27 1.95 -9.26
N ILE A 77 -16.63 2.92 -9.93
CA ILE A 77 -17.03 3.34 -11.28
C ILE A 77 -16.78 2.21 -12.30
N PHE A 78 -15.68 1.47 -12.18
CA PHE A 78 -15.26 0.47 -13.17
C PHE A 78 -15.73 -0.97 -12.86
N ALA A 79 -15.80 -1.33 -11.58
CA ALA A 79 -15.98 -2.71 -11.12
C ALA A 79 -16.95 -2.80 -9.93
N ARG A 80 -18.11 -2.13 -10.01
CA ARG A 80 -19.10 -2.14 -8.93
C ARG A 80 -19.57 -3.56 -8.58
N ASP A 81 -20.00 -4.29 -9.60
CA ASP A 81 -20.72 -5.57 -9.47
C ASP A 81 -19.82 -6.78 -9.66
N ASP A 82 -18.62 -6.60 -10.22
CA ASP A 82 -17.58 -7.64 -10.28
C ASP A 82 -16.73 -7.59 -9.01
N ILE A 83 -17.09 -8.42 -8.04
CA ILE A 83 -16.43 -8.49 -6.72
C ILE A 83 -14.94 -8.84 -6.87
N ALA A 84 -14.60 -9.78 -7.76
CA ALA A 84 -13.22 -10.24 -7.92
C ALA A 84 -12.35 -9.13 -8.52
N MET A 85 -12.82 -8.48 -9.58
CA MET A 85 -12.14 -7.33 -10.18
C MET A 85 -12.03 -6.18 -9.19
N ARG A 86 -13.10 -5.89 -8.43
CA ARG A 86 -13.13 -4.83 -7.42
C ARG A 86 -12.05 -5.04 -6.36
N SER A 87 -11.98 -6.24 -5.78
CA SER A 87 -10.97 -6.59 -4.78
C SER A 87 -9.56 -6.45 -5.35
N TRP A 88 -9.32 -7.05 -6.52
CA TRP A 88 -8.01 -7.03 -7.18
C TRP A 88 -7.52 -5.61 -7.53
N LEU A 89 -8.41 -4.77 -8.07
CA LEU A 89 -8.11 -3.38 -8.37
C LEU A 89 -7.81 -2.58 -7.09
N THR A 90 -8.63 -2.73 -6.05
CA THR A 90 -8.45 -2.00 -4.79
C THR A 90 -7.13 -2.35 -4.12
N GLU A 91 -6.75 -3.62 -4.09
CA GLU A 91 -5.47 -4.06 -3.54
C GLU A 91 -4.28 -3.42 -4.28
N LYS A 92 -4.30 -3.43 -5.61
CA LYS A 92 -3.23 -2.87 -6.44
C LYS A 92 -3.17 -1.35 -6.40
N LEU A 93 -4.31 -0.67 -6.48
CA LEU A 93 -4.36 0.79 -6.43
C LEU A 93 -3.97 1.31 -5.04
N ASN A 94 -4.36 0.61 -3.97
CA ASN A 94 -3.90 0.92 -2.62
C ASN A 94 -2.37 0.77 -2.47
N LEU A 95 -1.78 -0.26 -3.08
CA LEU A 95 -0.31 -0.38 -3.12
C LEU A 95 0.35 0.83 -3.77
N VAL A 96 -0.16 1.27 -4.93
CA VAL A 96 0.36 2.44 -5.64
C VAL A 96 0.15 3.72 -4.82
N ASN A 97 -1.01 3.89 -4.18
CA ASN A 97 -1.27 5.04 -3.31
C ASN A 97 -0.37 5.06 -2.08
N SER A 98 -0.18 3.92 -1.41
CA SER A 98 0.72 3.79 -0.27
C SER A 98 2.18 4.03 -0.67
N LEU A 99 2.57 3.60 -1.86
CA LEU A 99 3.88 3.90 -2.44
C LEU A 99 4.07 5.40 -2.69
N GLN A 100 3.06 6.08 -3.25
CA GLN A 100 3.08 7.53 -3.41
C GLN A 100 3.17 8.26 -2.07
N ASN A 101 2.50 7.75 -1.04
CA ASN A 101 2.57 8.32 0.30
C ASN A 101 3.98 8.21 0.91
N ILE A 102 4.74 7.15 0.62
CA ILE A 102 6.16 7.06 1.05
C ILE A 102 6.97 8.25 0.53
N PHE A 103 6.74 8.68 -0.71
CA PHE A 103 7.47 9.82 -1.29
C PHE A 103 7.17 11.16 -0.62
N THR A 104 6.13 11.23 0.22
CA THR A 104 5.84 12.43 1.02
C THR A 104 6.70 12.54 2.29
N TYR A 105 7.41 11.47 2.69
CA TYR A 105 8.22 11.47 3.90
C TYR A 105 9.52 12.26 3.70
N PRO A 106 9.93 13.09 4.68
CA PRO A 106 11.17 13.86 4.60
C PRO A 106 12.39 12.97 4.36
N GLY A 107 13.28 13.42 3.47
CA GLY A 107 14.53 12.72 3.15
C GLY A 107 14.38 11.52 2.21
N VAL A 108 13.16 11.06 1.90
CA VAL A 108 12.96 9.93 0.96
C VAL A 108 13.42 10.30 -0.45
N GLN A 109 12.99 11.44 -0.99
CA GLN A 109 13.36 11.84 -2.36
C GLN A 109 14.88 12.02 -2.50
N GLU A 110 15.51 12.70 -1.55
CA GLU A 110 16.96 12.88 -1.51
C GLU A 110 17.69 11.53 -1.45
N ALA A 111 17.24 10.59 -0.60
CA ALA A 111 17.85 9.27 -0.50
C ALA A 111 17.68 8.42 -1.78
N LEU A 112 16.57 8.59 -2.50
CA LEU A 112 16.36 7.96 -3.81
C LEU A 112 17.31 8.54 -4.86
N ASP A 113 17.41 9.88 -4.93
CA ASP A 113 18.25 10.58 -5.91
C ASP A 113 19.74 10.25 -5.72
N GLU A 114 20.17 10.05 -4.47
CA GLU A 114 21.53 9.64 -4.11
C GLU A 114 21.78 8.13 -4.23
N GLY A 115 20.76 7.33 -4.58
CA GLY A 115 20.87 5.87 -4.69
C GLY A 115 21.10 5.16 -3.35
N ARG A 116 20.78 5.81 -2.23
CA ARG A 116 20.89 5.23 -0.88
C ARG A 116 19.67 4.42 -0.47
N LEU A 117 18.53 4.68 -1.11
CA LEU A 117 17.25 4.06 -0.83
C LEU A 117 16.62 3.53 -2.14
N GLU A 118 16.10 2.32 -2.10
CA GLU A 118 15.18 1.79 -3.09
C GLU A 118 13.79 1.59 -2.46
N VAL A 119 12.74 1.89 -3.22
CA VAL A 119 11.35 1.69 -2.77
C VAL A 119 10.63 0.79 -3.75
N HIS A 120 10.02 -0.27 -3.23
CA HIS A 120 9.35 -1.31 -3.98
C HIS A 120 7.88 -1.41 -3.57
N ALA A 121 7.01 -1.76 -4.51
CA ALA A 121 5.66 -2.20 -4.22
C ALA A 121 5.48 -3.63 -4.72
N TRP A 122 5.19 -4.54 -3.80
CA TRP A 122 5.01 -5.95 -4.07
C TRP A 122 3.54 -6.35 -3.90
N TYR A 123 3.04 -7.14 -4.84
CA TYR A 123 1.74 -7.76 -4.78
C TYR A 123 1.92 -9.28 -4.73
N TYR A 124 1.64 -9.84 -3.56
CA TYR A 124 1.79 -11.26 -3.25
C TYR A 124 0.49 -12.03 -3.51
N ILE A 125 0.53 -13.04 -4.37
CA ILE A 125 -0.58 -13.96 -4.57
C ILE A 125 -0.47 -15.07 -3.53
N ILE A 126 -1.37 -15.06 -2.54
CA ILE A 126 -1.36 -16.01 -1.43
C ILE A 126 -1.49 -17.45 -1.94
N GLU A 127 -2.36 -17.68 -2.93
CA GLU A 127 -2.67 -19.01 -3.44
C GLU A 127 -1.47 -19.66 -4.14
N THR A 128 -0.75 -18.90 -4.97
CA THR A 128 0.35 -19.44 -5.81
C THR A 128 1.73 -19.21 -5.20
N GLY A 129 1.85 -18.30 -4.25
CA GLY A 129 3.13 -17.86 -3.71
C GLY A 129 3.87 -16.84 -4.59
N GLU A 130 3.28 -16.44 -5.72
CA GLU A 130 3.92 -15.52 -6.66
C GLU A 130 3.98 -14.09 -6.12
N ILE A 131 5.07 -13.39 -6.42
CA ILE A 131 5.23 -11.98 -6.06
C ILE A 131 5.38 -11.19 -7.34
N TYR A 132 4.56 -10.16 -7.50
CA TYR A 132 4.66 -9.19 -8.58
C TYR A 132 5.18 -7.87 -8.04
N GLU A 133 6.15 -7.26 -8.73
CA GLU A 133 6.70 -5.95 -8.42
C GLU A 133 6.09 -4.89 -9.33
N TYR A 134 5.74 -3.72 -8.77
CA TYR A 134 5.30 -2.57 -9.54
C TYR A 134 6.49 -1.95 -10.28
N ASP A 135 6.40 -1.88 -11.61
CA ASP A 135 7.40 -1.25 -12.45
C ASP A 135 7.01 0.22 -12.71
N PHE A 136 7.80 1.16 -12.18
CA PHE A 136 7.52 2.60 -12.28
C PHE A 136 7.50 3.14 -13.71
N LYS A 137 8.22 2.53 -14.65
CA LYS A 137 8.31 3.00 -16.04
C LYS A 137 7.06 2.59 -16.83
N THR A 138 6.66 1.34 -16.68
CA THR A 138 5.54 0.73 -17.42
C THR A 138 4.22 0.85 -16.68
N LYS A 139 4.23 1.21 -15.39
CA LYS A 139 3.06 1.35 -14.52
C LYS A 139 2.23 0.07 -14.40
N ILE A 140 2.88 -1.09 -14.50
CA ILE A 140 2.25 -2.40 -14.37
C ILE A 140 3.00 -3.26 -13.35
N PHE A 141 2.29 -4.20 -12.74
CA PHE A 141 2.87 -5.22 -11.88
C PHE A 141 3.43 -6.37 -12.72
N LYS A 142 4.72 -6.69 -12.54
CA LYS A 142 5.42 -7.75 -13.26
C LYS A 142 5.87 -8.83 -12.30
N LEU A 143 5.74 -10.09 -12.70
CA LEU A 143 6.19 -11.22 -11.89
C LEU A 143 7.69 -11.09 -11.60
N ILE A 144 8.07 -11.18 -10.33
CA ILE A 144 9.47 -11.29 -9.93
C ILE A 144 9.92 -12.71 -10.28
N GLN A 145 10.53 -12.86 -11.45
CA GLN A 145 11.25 -14.08 -11.80
C GLN A 145 12.57 -14.06 -11.03
N ASN A 146 12.98 -15.21 -10.44
CA ASN A 146 14.23 -15.38 -9.70
C ASN A 146 15.34 -14.53 -10.32
N ARG A 147 15.62 -13.35 -9.73
CA ARG A 147 16.82 -12.59 -10.06
C ARG A 147 17.95 -13.54 -9.70
N LYS A 148 18.68 -14.04 -10.70
CA LYS A 148 19.97 -14.69 -10.43
C LYS A 148 20.71 -13.69 -9.56
N MET A 149 20.95 -14.05 -8.30
CA MET A 149 21.90 -13.33 -7.47
C MET A 149 23.22 -13.40 -8.25
N GLN A 150 23.58 -12.29 -8.88
CA GLN A 150 24.92 -12.07 -9.43
C GLN A 150 25.80 -11.55 -8.31
#